data_AF-A0A2V9LM77-F1
#
_entry.id   AF-A0A2V9LM77-F1
#
_cell.length_a   1.000
_cell.length_b   1.000
_cell.length_c   1.000
_cell.angle_alpha   90.00
_cell.angle_beta   90.00
_cell.angle_gamma   90.00
#
_symmetry.space_group_name_H-M   'P 1'
#
loop_
_entity.id
_entity.type
_entity.pdbx_description
1 polymer ?
#
loop_
_entity_poly.entity_id
_entity_poly.type
_entity_poly.pdbx_seq_one_letter_code
_entity_poly.pdbx_strand_id
1 'polypeptide(L)' 'PCDMCSGTALLYKIPRIVIGENQTFQGPEAYLRSRGVELVILRDAECIGLMTEFIRAHPGLWNEDIGI' A
#
# COMPACT_ATOMS: atom_id res chain seq x y z
N PRO A 1 0.81 1.70 -0.68
CA PRO A 1 -0.25 2.30 -1.54
C PRO A 1 0.09 2.03 -3.02
N CYS A 2 -0.88 1.74 -3.89
CA CYS A 2 -0.65 1.59 -5.34
C CYS A 2 -0.34 2.95 -6.01
N ASP A 3 -0.07 2.96 -7.32
CA ASP A 3 0.24 4.21 -8.06
C ASP A 3 -0.88 5.24 -7.98
N MET A 4 -2.14 4.80 -8.14
CA MET A 4 -3.30 5.69 -8.05
C MET A 4 -3.36 6.38 -6.69
N CYS A 5 -3.36 5.62 -5.60
CA CYS A 5 -3.43 6.15 -4.24
C CYS A 5 -2.22 7.03 -3.90
N SER A 6 -1.03 6.66 -4.40
CA SER A 6 0.20 7.45 -4.22
C SER A 6 0.10 8.79 -4.96
N GLY A 7 -0.41 8.79 -6.19
CA GLY A 7 -0.67 9.99 -6.96
C GLY A 7 -1.68 10.92 -6.28
N THR A 8 -2.75 10.35 -5.72
CA THR A 8 -3.74 11.10 -4.92
C THR A 8 -3.09 11.77 -3.72
N ALA A 9 -2.26 11.05 -2.96
CA ALA A 9 -1.57 11.62 -1.80
C ALA A 9 -0.64 12.78 -2.18
N LEU A 10 0.07 12.65 -3.31
CA LEU A 10 0.93 13.71 -3.84
C LEU A 10 0.13 14.92 -4.31
N LEU A 11 -0.99 14.70 -5.01
CA LEU A 11 -1.87 15.77 -5.50
C LEU A 11 -2.38 16.63 -4.33
N TYR A 12 -2.84 15.99 -3.26
CA TYR A 12 -3.36 16.68 -2.07
C TYR A 12 -2.28 17.13 -1.09
N LYS A 13 -1.00 16.91 -1.41
CA LYS A 13 0.14 17.29 -0.57
C LYS A 13 0.05 16.68 0.83
N ILE A 14 -0.38 15.43 0.92
CA ILE A 14 -0.39 14.68 2.19
C ILE A 14 1.06 14.48 2.63
N PRO A 15 1.48 15.04 3.77
CA PRO A 15 2.91 15.06 4.14
C PRO A 15 3.37 13.75 4.76
N ARG A 16 2.45 12.95 5.33
CA ARG A 16 2.75 11.72 6.04
C ARG A 16 1.71 10.65 5.75
N ILE A 17 2.16 9.42 5.52
CA ILE A 17 1.32 8.24 5.35
C ILE A 17 1.79 7.17 6.33
N VAL A 18 0.85 6.64 7.10
CA VAL A 18 1.08 5.46 7.95
C VAL A 18 0.50 4.25 7.23
N ILE A 19 1.35 3.24 6.99
CA ILE A 19 1.02 2.02 6.26
C ILE A 19 1.03 0.88 7.28
N GLY A 20 -0.08 0.14 7.37
CA GLY A 20 -0.19 -1.03 8.26
C GLY A 20 0.86 -2.08 7.92
N GLU A 21 0.90 -2.51 6.66
CA GLU A 21 1.91 -3.44 6.15
C GLU A 21 2.17 -3.22 4.65
N ASN A 22 3.30 -3.74 4.16
CA ASN A 22 3.70 -3.65 2.75
C ASN A 22 4.35 -4.94 2.22
N GLN A 23 4.20 -6.05 2.95
CA GLN A 23 4.75 -7.36 2.56
C GLN A 23 3.87 -8.03 1.51
N THR A 24 2.55 -7.95 1.66
CA THR A 24 1.62 -8.56 0.70
C THR A 24 1.56 -7.76 -0.60
N PHE A 25 1.76 -6.45 -0.51
CA PHE A 25 1.81 -5.55 -1.66
C PHE A 25 2.64 -4.30 -1.36
N GLN A 26 3.58 -3.99 -2.24
CA GLN A 26 4.40 -2.78 -2.16
C GLN A 26 4.31 -1.99 -3.47
N GLY A 27 3.60 -0.86 -3.44
CA GLY A 27 3.58 0.09 -4.56
C GLY A 27 4.77 1.06 -4.56
N PRO A 28 4.66 2.26 -5.15
CA PRO A 28 5.79 3.16 -5.40
C PRO A 28 6.24 3.96 -4.16
N GLU A 29 6.50 3.28 -3.04
CA GLU A 29 6.91 3.94 -1.79
C GLU A 29 8.19 4.77 -1.92
N ALA A 30 9.15 4.30 -2.73
CA ALA A 30 10.39 5.03 -2.98
C ALA A 30 10.13 6.39 -3.68
N TYR A 31 9.14 6.43 -4.59
CA TYR A 31 8.74 7.65 -5.26
C TYR A 31 8.05 8.63 -4.30
N LEU A 32 7.16 8.14 -3.43
CA LEU A 32 6.57 8.97 -2.38
C LEU A 32 7.64 9.60 -1.47
N ARG A 33 8.62 8.80 -1.03
CA ARG A 33 9.74 9.29 -0.20
C ARG A 33 10.60 10.31 -0.96
N SER A 34 10.91 10.09 -2.24
CA SER A 34 11.69 11.03 -3.05
C SER A 34 10.97 12.37 -3.28
N ARG A 35 9.63 12.37 -3.18
CA ARG A 35 8.78 13.56 -3.23
C ARG A 35 8.55 14.21 -1.86
N GLY A 36 9.26 13.75 -0.82
CA GLY A 36 9.26 14.35 0.51
C GLY A 36 8.13 13.87 1.43
N VAL A 37 7.40 12.81 1.06
CA VAL A 37 6.37 12.22 1.92
C VAL A 37 7.02 11.31 2.97
N GLU A 38 6.70 11.53 4.24
CA GLU A 38 7.10 10.65 5.33
C GLU A 38 6.25 9.37 5.28
N LEU A 39 6.91 8.20 5.20
CA LEU A 39 6.24 6.91 5.24
C LEU A 39 6.64 6.15 6.51
N VAL A 40 5.63 5.81 7.32
CA VAL A 40 5.78 4.96 8.52
C VAL A 40 5.15 3.61 8.25
N ILE A 41 5.93 2.54 8.30
CA ILE A 41 5.45 1.17 8.10
C ILE A 41 5.38 0.48 9.46
N LEU A 42 4.19 0.12 9.89
CA LEU A 42 3.97 -0.45 11.23
C LEU A 42 4.35 -1.93 11.32
N ARG A 43 4.32 -2.65 10.20
CA ARG A 43 4.43 -4.13 10.16
C ARG A 43 3.39 -4.79 11.06
N ASP A 44 2.17 -4.28 10.98
CA ASP A 44 1.05 -4.71 11.80
C ASP A 44 0.67 -6.16 11.46
N ALA A 45 0.70 -7.03 12.47
CA ALA A 45 0.47 -8.46 12.29
C ALA A 45 -0.97 -8.80 11.92
N GLU A 46 -1.95 -8.01 12.37
CA GLU A 46 -3.36 -8.18 12.02
C GLU A 46 -3.57 -7.84 10.54
N CYS A 47 -2.99 -6.72 10.08
CA CYS A 47 -3.04 -6.32 8.67
C CYS A 47 -2.40 -7.38 7.76
N ILE A 48 -1.23 -7.92 8.13
CA ILE A 48 -0.54 -8.96 7.36
C ILE A 48 -1.39 -10.23 7.30
N GLY A 49 -1.93 -10.66 8.44
CA GLY A 49 -2.77 -11.86 8.53
C GLY A 49 -4.02 -11.75 7.65
N LEU A 50 -4.74 -10.63 7.78
CA LEU A 50 -5.96 -10.36 7.03
C LEU A 50 -5.71 -10.37 5.51
N MET A 51 -4.70 -9.62 5.04
CA MET A 51 -4.40 -9.54 3.62
C MET A 51 -3.88 -10.87 3.07
N THR A 52 -3.05 -11.58 3.83
CA THR A 52 -2.54 -12.90 3.41
C THR A 52 -3.67 -13.92 3.26
N GLU A 53 -4.64 -13.94 4.17
CA GLU A 53 -5.79 -14.84 4.10
C GLU A 53 -6.70 -14.49 2.93
N PHE A 54 -7.03 -13.20 2.75
CA PHE A 54 -7.87 -12.74 1.65
C PHE A 54 -7.27 -13.06 0.28
N ILE A 55 -5.99 -12.73 0.06
CA ILE A 55 -5.30 -12.97 -1.22
C ILE A 55 -5.26 -14.48 -1.53
N ARG A 56 -5.05 -15.33 -0.51
CA ARG A 56 -5.07 -16.78 -0.67
C ARG A 56 -6.45 -17.31 -1.03
N ALA A 57 -7.49 -16.79 -0.38
CA ALA A 57 -8.87 -17.22 -0.60
C ALA A 57 -9.45 -16.71 -1.93
N HIS A 58 -9.03 -15.52 -2.37
CA HIS A 58 -9.62 -14.82 -3.51
C HIS A 58 -8.56 -14.17 -4.44
N PRO A 59 -7.61 -14.94 -5.00
CA PRO A 59 -6.50 -14.39 -5.77
C PRO A 59 -6.96 -13.64 -7.03
N GLY A 60 -8.04 -14.08 -7.68
CA GLY A 60 -8.59 -13.41 -8.86
C GLY A 60 -9.16 -12.02 -8.54
N LEU A 61 -9.87 -11.88 -7.42
CA LEU A 61 -10.39 -10.58 -6.98
C LEU A 61 -9.25 -9.64 -6.57
N TRP A 62 -8.23 -10.17 -5.91
CA TRP A 62 -7.05 -9.38 -5.57
C TRP A 62 -6.33 -8.88 -6.82
N ASN A 63 -6.08 -9.75 -7.81
CA ASN A 63 -5.44 -9.37 -9.05
C ASN A 63 -6.25 -8.32 -9.83
N GLU A 64 -7.58 -8.44 -9.85
CA GLU A 64 -8.47 -7.42 -10.42
C GLU A 64 -8.28 -6.05 -9.77
N ASP A 65 -8.23 -5.98 -8.43
CA ASP A 65 -8.07 -4.74 -7.66
C ASP A 65 -6.74 -4.02 -7.97
N ILE A 66 -5.66 -4.78 -8.18
CA ILE A 66 -4.34 -4.24 -8.52
C ILE A 66 -4.00 -4.23 -10.01
N GLY A 67 -4.94 -4.65 -10.87
CA GLY A 67 -4.82 -4.63 -12.33
C GLY A 67 -3.79 -5.62 -12.91
N ILE A 68 -3.71 -6.84 -12.36
CA ILE A 68 -2.89 -7.96 -12.86
C ILE A 68 -3.74 -9.00 -13.60
#